data_AF-A0A9W6BLP3-F1
#
_entry.id   AF-A0A9W6BLP3-F1
#
_cell.length_a   1.000
_cell.length_b   1.000
_cell.length_c   1.000
_cell.angle_alpha   90.00
_cell.angle_beta   90.00
_cell.angle_gamma   90.00
#
_symmetry.space_group_name_H-M   'P 1'
#
loop_
_entity.id
_entity.type
_entity.pdbx_description
1 polymer ?
#
loop_
_entity_poly.entity_id
_entity_poly.type
_entity_poly.pdbx_seq_one_letter_code
_entity_poly.pdbx_strand_id
1 'polypeptide(L)'
;MADRRPQRPSALRAQGAFQAAASSEDEGMEGRQTRSTRRVMRVDLSKLDTQSLLRYRKVHKLGDTPATATKEDLIPSVTRHFAQQVVDEEEVLMKFVLAVQKHNKQMRQINAVQQQKAQEQRLAMQQHLQQHLQAGYGRQVPQLQQMPANHLKGGVIKQQRR
;
A
#
# COMPACT_ATOMS: atom_id res chain seq x y z
N MET A 1 -9.46 50.03 17.12
CA MET A 1 -9.18 48.77 16.41
C MET A 1 -10.50 48.07 16.18
N ALA A 2 -10.97 48.00 14.92
CA ALA A 2 -12.31 47.53 14.59
C ALA A 2 -12.31 46.02 14.32
N ASP A 3 -13.03 45.29 15.17
CA ASP A 3 -13.34 43.86 15.03
C ASP A 3 -14.21 43.63 13.77
N ARG A 4 -13.68 42.89 12.80
CA ARG A 4 -14.42 42.47 11.59
C ARG A 4 -14.74 40.98 11.70
N ARG A 5 -15.80 40.65 12.43
CA ARG A 5 -16.39 39.31 12.43
C ARG A 5 -17.46 39.24 11.33
N PRO A 6 -17.34 38.36 10.32
CA PRO A 6 -18.38 38.21 9.31
C PRO A 6 -19.64 37.58 9.95
N GLN A 7 -20.79 38.20 9.70
CA GLN A 7 -22.09 37.73 10.16
C GLN A 7 -22.48 36.44 9.43
N ARG A 8 -22.86 35.42 10.20
CA ARG A 8 -23.52 34.22 9.67
C ARG A 8 -24.92 34.61 9.16
N PRO A 9 -25.33 34.23 7.94
CA PRO A 9 -26.72 34.35 7.56
C PRO A 9 -27.57 33.43 8.43
N SER A 10 -28.51 34.09 9.12
CA SER A 10 -29.55 33.56 9.97
C SER A 10 -30.38 32.47 9.28
N ALA A 11 -30.49 31.32 9.94
CA ALA A 11 -31.46 30.28 9.64
C ALA A 11 -32.86 30.82 9.95
N LEU A 12 -33.51 31.38 8.93
CA LEU A 12 -34.94 31.70 8.97
C LEU A 12 -35.61 31.04 7.77
N ARG A 13 -36.55 30.15 8.13
CA ARG A 13 -37.80 29.89 7.42
C ARG A 13 -37.79 28.88 6.28
N ALA A 14 -38.03 27.63 6.67
CA ALA A 14 -38.95 26.74 5.96
C ALA A 14 -39.84 26.00 6.98
N GLN A 15 -40.62 26.77 7.74
CA GLN A 15 -41.86 26.23 8.30
C GLN A 15 -42.91 26.30 7.20
N GLY A 16 -43.37 25.15 6.72
CA GLY A 16 -44.52 25.07 5.83
C GLY A 16 -44.34 24.10 4.67
N ALA A 17 -44.51 22.81 4.95
CA ALA A 17 -45.18 21.84 4.05
C ALA A 17 -45.29 20.45 4.72
N PHE A 18 -45.69 20.38 5.99
CA PHE A 18 -46.40 19.20 6.49
C PHE A 18 -47.87 19.38 6.12
N GLN A 19 -48.23 19.03 4.89
CA GLN A 19 -49.60 18.66 4.56
C GLN A 19 -49.60 17.16 4.30
N ALA A 20 -49.86 16.42 5.37
CA ALA A 20 -50.40 15.08 5.29
C ALA A 20 -51.81 15.19 4.70
N ALA A 21 -51.92 15.13 3.37
CA ALA A 21 -53.18 14.84 2.71
C ALA A 21 -53.43 13.33 2.84
N ALA A 22 -53.92 12.92 4.00
CA ALA A 22 -54.57 11.63 4.19
C ALA A 22 -56.00 11.77 3.67
N SER A 23 -56.22 11.37 2.43
CA SER A 23 -57.54 11.13 1.81
C SER A 23 -57.27 10.06 0.74
N SER A 24 -57.30 8.78 1.13
CA SER A 24 -58.46 7.89 1.10
C SER A 24 -58.97 7.64 -0.32
N GLU A 25 -58.80 6.38 -0.74
CA GLU A 25 -59.54 5.66 -1.80
C GLU A 25 -59.05 5.87 -3.26
N ASP A 26 -58.33 4.88 -3.80
CA ASP A 26 -58.84 3.96 -4.84
C ASP A 26 -57.72 3.03 -5.35
N GLU A 27 -58.09 1.84 -5.81
CA GLU A 27 -57.23 0.67 -6.03
C GLU A 27 -56.23 0.79 -7.19
N GLY A 28 -55.05 0.18 -7.03
CA GLY A 28 -54.04 0.11 -8.08
C GLY A 28 -52.66 -0.31 -7.59
N MET A 29 -52.54 -1.56 -7.16
CA MET A 29 -51.29 -2.19 -6.73
C MET A 29 -50.36 -2.43 -7.92
N GLU A 30 -49.65 -1.41 -8.40
CA GLU A 30 -48.44 -1.59 -9.21
C GLU A 30 -47.26 -0.90 -8.54
N GLY A 31 -46.36 -1.74 -8.02
CA GLY A 31 -45.20 -1.35 -7.26
C GLY A 31 -44.43 -0.23 -7.94
N ARG A 32 -44.43 0.94 -7.31
CA ARG A 32 -43.49 2.02 -7.57
C ARG A 32 -42.09 1.49 -7.26
N GLN A 33 -41.50 0.82 -8.25
CA GLN A 33 -40.11 0.43 -8.26
C GLN A 33 -39.32 1.71 -8.07
N THR A 34 -38.85 1.93 -6.85
CA THR A 34 -37.80 2.92 -6.59
C THR A 34 -36.57 2.41 -7.33
N ARG A 35 -36.46 2.73 -8.63
CA ARG A 35 -35.26 2.53 -9.42
C ARG A 35 -34.19 3.42 -8.78
N SER A 36 -33.54 2.87 -7.77
CA SER A 36 -32.26 3.34 -7.29
C SER A 36 -31.31 3.20 -8.48
N THR A 37 -31.10 4.30 -9.21
CA THR A 37 -30.09 4.42 -10.28
C THR A 37 -28.67 4.39 -9.72
N ARG A 38 -28.51 4.05 -8.43
CA ARG A 38 -27.24 3.83 -7.78
C ARG A 38 -26.58 2.63 -8.47
N ARG A 39 -25.70 2.92 -9.42
CA ARG A 39 -24.83 1.94 -10.08
C ARG A 39 -24.29 1.03 -8.98
N VAL A 40 -24.68 -0.24 -9.01
CA VAL A 40 -24.18 -1.22 -8.05
C VAL A 40 -22.67 -1.28 -8.24
N MET A 41 -21.92 -0.75 -7.28
CA MET A 41 -20.47 -0.81 -7.29
C MET A 41 -20.08 -2.28 -7.16
N ARG A 42 -19.71 -2.90 -8.28
CA ARG A 42 -19.23 -4.28 -8.30
C ARG A 42 -17.73 -4.31 -8.05
N VAL A 43 -17.30 -5.24 -7.20
CA VAL A 43 -15.87 -5.50 -6.96
C VAL A 43 -15.31 -6.21 -8.18
N ASP A 44 -14.23 -5.68 -8.73
CA ASP A 44 -13.51 -6.29 -9.85
C ASP A 44 -12.31 -7.09 -9.32
N LEU A 45 -12.47 -8.40 -9.24
CA LEU A 45 -11.46 -9.33 -8.75
C LEU A 45 -10.35 -9.61 -9.78
N SER A 46 -10.53 -9.21 -11.05
CA SER A 46 -9.50 -9.34 -12.08
C SER A 46 -8.30 -8.41 -11.82
N LYS A 47 -8.47 -7.38 -10.99
CA LYS A 47 -7.41 -6.45 -10.59
C LYS A 47 -6.43 -7.06 -9.57
N LEU A 48 -6.80 -8.17 -8.92
CA LEU A 48 -5.92 -8.85 -7.99
C LEU A 48 -4.86 -9.65 -8.75
N ASP A 49 -3.68 -9.75 -8.17
CA ASP A 49 -2.62 -10.62 -8.65
C ASP A 49 -2.92 -12.09 -8.29
N THR A 50 -2.32 -13.01 -9.04
CA THR A 50 -2.53 -14.45 -8.86
C THR A 50 -2.20 -14.92 -7.43
N GLN A 51 -1.21 -14.31 -6.78
CA GLN A 51 -0.83 -14.70 -5.41
C GLN A 51 -1.88 -14.29 -4.37
N SER A 52 -2.52 -13.12 -4.54
CA SER A 52 -3.64 -12.73 -3.68
C SER A 52 -4.83 -13.67 -3.83
N LEU A 53 -5.17 -14.07 -5.06
CA LEU A 53 -6.25 -15.04 -5.31
C LEU A 53 -5.94 -16.42 -4.71
N LEU A 54 -4.70 -16.92 -4.86
CA LEU A 54 -4.26 -18.17 -4.22
C LEU A 54 -4.30 -18.09 -2.69
N ARG A 55 -3.94 -16.94 -2.12
CA ARG A 55 -4.03 -16.72 -0.66
C ARG A 55 -5.47 -16.75 -0.17
N TYR A 56 -6.37 -16.07 -0.88
CA TYR A 56 -7.79 -16.10 -0.59
C TYR A 56 -8.32 -17.55 -0.62
N ARG A 57 -8.00 -18.27 -1.70
CA ARG A 57 -8.35 -19.69 -1.85
C ARG A 57 -7.88 -20.54 -0.67
N LYS A 58 -6.63 -20.37 -0.24
CA LYS A 58 -6.05 -21.11 0.89
C LYS A 58 -6.73 -20.80 2.22
N VAL A 59 -6.99 -19.52 2.50
CA VAL A 59 -7.62 -19.07 3.76
C VAL A 59 -9.07 -19.56 3.86
N HIS A 60 -9.81 -19.47 2.76
CA HIS A 60 -11.23 -19.86 2.71
C HIS A 60 -11.45 -21.32 2.28
N LYS A 61 -10.37 -22.09 2.10
CA LYS A 61 -10.40 -23.53 1.75
C LYS A 61 -11.31 -23.82 0.54
N LEU A 62 -11.18 -23.02 -0.51
CA LEU A 62 -11.90 -23.21 -1.77
C LEU A 62 -11.37 -24.48 -2.47
N GLY A 63 -12.09 -25.59 -2.27
CA GLY A 63 -11.74 -26.94 -2.73
C GLY A 63 -11.90 -27.17 -4.24
N ASP A 64 -12.58 -26.25 -4.93
CA ASP A 64 -13.01 -26.44 -6.32
C ASP A 64 -11.90 -26.18 -7.36
N THR A 65 -10.73 -25.70 -6.95
CA THR A 65 -9.64 -25.30 -7.85
C THR A 65 -8.32 -25.93 -7.40
N PRO A 66 -7.43 -26.41 -8.29
CA PRO A 66 -6.12 -26.97 -7.91
C PRO A 66 -5.11 -25.89 -7.47
N ALA A 67 -4.03 -26.28 -6.77
CA ALA A 67 -2.96 -25.35 -6.36
C ALA A 67 -2.18 -24.74 -7.53
N THR A 68 -2.22 -25.40 -8.69
CA THR A 68 -1.63 -24.97 -9.95
C THR A 68 -2.62 -24.20 -10.84
N ALA A 69 -3.79 -23.82 -10.31
CA ALA A 69 -4.82 -23.10 -11.06
C ALA A 69 -4.30 -21.75 -11.56
N THR A 70 -4.71 -21.40 -12.78
CA THR A 70 -4.37 -20.11 -13.37
C THR A 70 -5.25 -19.01 -12.78
N LYS A 71 -4.90 -17.74 -13.06
CA LYS A 71 -5.68 -16.58 -12.58
C LYS A 71 -7.15 -16.67 -13.03
N GLU A 72 -7.38 -17.04 -14.28
CA GLU A 72 -8.72 -17.14 -14.87
C GLU A 72 -9.56 -18.24 -14.20
N ASP A 73 -8.94 -19.34 -13.77
CA ASP A 73 -9.63 -20.42 -13.08
C ASP A 73 -10.02 -20.05 -11.64
N LEU A 74 -9.22 -19.20 -10.98
CA LEU A 74 -9.44 -18.77 -9.60
C LEU A 74 -10.58 -17.75 -9.49
N ILE A 75 -10.71 -16.85 -10.46
CA ILE A 75 -11.66 -15.73 -10.41
C ILE A 75 -13.11 -16.20 -10.21
N PRO A 76 -13.67 -17.16 -10.97
CA PRO A 76 -15.05 -17.58 -10.80
C PRO A 76 -15.33 -18.17 -9.41
N SER A 77 -14.43 -19.02 -8.91
CA SER A 77 -14.55 -19.64 -7.59
C SER A 77 -14.50 -18.61 -6.46
N VAL A 78 -13.54 -17.67 -6.52
CA VAL A 78 -13.41 -16.57 -5.56
C VAL A 78 -14.62 -15.63 -5.63
N THR A 79 -15.09 -15.30 -6.82
CA THR A 79 -16.27 -14.43 -7.03
C THR A 79 -17.51 -15.02 -6.39
N ARG A 80 -17.79 -16.31 -6.65
CA ARG A 80 -18.95 -17.01 -6.09
C ARG A 80 -18.90 -17.01 -4.56
N HIS A 81 -17.76 -17.37 -4.00
CA HIS A 81 -17.59 -17.41 -2.54
C HIS A 81 -17.69 -16.01 -1.91
N PHE A 82 -17.04 -15.01 -2.50
CA PHE A 82 -17.06 -13.63 -2.02
C PHE A 82 -18.49 -13.05 -2.00
N ALA A 83 -19.29 -13.33 -3.03
CA ALA A 83 -20.69 -12.90 -3.10
C ALA A 83 -21.60 -13.58 -2.05
N GLN A 84 -21.19 -14.74 -1.52
CA GLN A 84 -21.92 -15.49 -0.49
C GLN A 84 -21.41 -15.23 0.92
N GLN A 85 -20.36 -14.43 1.09
CA GLN A 85 -19.84 -14.09 2.41
C GLN A 85 -20.86 -13.26 3.19
N VAL A 86 -21.20 -13.75 4.37
CA VAL A 86 -21.94 -13.00 5.39
C VAL A 86 -20.94 -12.55 6.43
N VAL A 87 -20.98 -11.26 6.77
CA VAL A 87 -20.07 -10.65 7.73
C VAL A 87 -20.85 -9.90 8.80
N ASP A 88 -20.34 -9.94 10.02
CA ASP A 88 -20.77 -9.04 11.09
C ASP A 88 -20.06 -7.70 10.91
N GLU A 89 -20.84 -6.63 10.69
CA GLU A 89 -20.30 -5.30 10.41
C GLU A 89 -19.51 -4.74 11.60
N GLU A 90 -20.01 -4.90 12.83
CA GLU A 90 -19.34 -4.37 14.02
C GLU A 90 -18.01 -5.08 14.24
N GLU A 91 -18.01 -6.41 14.13
CA GLU A 91 -16.80 -7.21 14.29
C GLU A 91 -15.76 -6.87 13.20
N VAL A 92 -16.19 -6.75 11.95
CA VAL A 92 -15.28 -6.43 10.83
C VAL A 92 -14.67 -5.04 10.99
N LEU A 93 -15.47 -4.03 11.35
CA LEU A 93 -14.96 -2.67 11.55
C LEU A 93 -13.97 -2.60 12.71
N MET A 94 -14.28 -3.27 13.83
CA MET A 94 -13.39 -3.33 14.98
C MET A 94 -12.05 -3.99 14.61
N LYS A 95 -12.09 -5.18 13.99
CA LYS A 95 -10.88 -5.90 13.55
C LYS A 95 -10.07 -5.07 12.54
N PHE A 96 -10.74 -4.38 11.63
CA PHE A 96 -10.07 -3.53 10.63
C PHE A 96 -9.31 -2.37 11.29
N VAL A 97 -9.95 -1.63 12.20
CA VAL A 97 -9.30 -0.51 12.91
C VAL A 97 -8.09 -1.00 13.69
N LEU A 98 -8.22 -2.09 14.44
CA LEU A 98 -7.13 -2.68 15.20
C LEU A 98 -5.97 -3.13 14.30
N ALA A 99 -6.27 -3.76 13.16
CA ALA A 99 -5.26 -4.20 12.20
C ALA A 99 -4.49 -3.00 11.60
N VAL A 100 -5.19 -1.92 11.23
CA VAL A 100 -4.56 -0.71 10.69
C VAL A 100 -3.68 -0.03 11.73
N GLN A 101 -4.15 0.10 12.97
CA GLN A 101 -3.35 0.67 14.07
C GLN A 101 -2.07 -0.14 14.30
N LYS A 102 -2.19 -1.47 14.35
CA LYS A 102 -1.04 -2.38 14.49
C LYS A 102 -0.05 -2.23 13.34
N HIS A 103 -0.55 -2.20 12.10
CA HIS A 103 0.28 -2.03 10.91
C HIS A 103 1.04 -0.70 10.92
N ASN A 104 0.35 0.41 11.24
CA ASN A 104 0.98 1.73 11.32
C ASN A 104 2.06 1.80 12.40
N LYS A 105 1.82 1.19 13.57
CA LYS A 105 2.82 1.09 14.64
C LYS A 105 4.05 0.31 14.16
N GLN A 106 3.83 -0.83 13.51
CA GLN A 106 4.91 -1.67 12.99
C GLN A 106 5.73 -0.94 11.90
N MET A 107 5.07 -0.24 10.98
CA MET A 107 5.74 0.54 9.94
C MET A 107 6.62 1.66 10.52
N ARG A 108 6.15 2.36 11.56
CA ARG A 108 6.97 3.36 12.27
C ARG A 108 8.22 2.74 12.89
N GLN A 109 8.09 1.56 13.49
CA GLN A 109 9.22 0.83 14.09
C GLN A 109 10.24 0.40 13.01
N ILE A 110 9.77 -0.17 11.90
CA ILE A 110 10.64 -0.57 10.78
C ILE A 110 11.42 0.64 10.26
N ASN A 111 10.75 1.77 10.06
CA ASN A 111 11.39 3.00 9.58
C ASN A 111 12.41 3.54 10.59
N ALA A 112 12.10 3.51 11.90
CA ALA A 112 13.02 3.96 12.94
C ALA A 112 14.29 3.08 12.99
N VAL A 113 14.13 1.75 12.94
CA VAL A 113 15.26 0.81 12.91
C VAL A 113 16.11 1.01 11.64
N GLN A 114 15.47 1.22 10.49
CA GLN A 114 16.18 1.46 9.25
C GLN A 114 16.97 2.77 9.26
N GLN A 115 16.44 3.82 9.89
CA GLN A 115 17.16 5.08 10.09
C GLN A 115 18.35 4.91 11.04
N GLN A 116 18.18 4.19 12.15
CA GLN A 116 19.29 3.89 13.08
C GLN A 116 20.41 3.12 12.36
N LYS A 117 20.07 2.09 11.60
CA LYS A 117 21.04 1.31 10.83
C LYS A 117 21.77 2.17 9.79
N ALA A 118 21.07 3.09 9.12
CA ALA A 118 21.68 4.01 8.17
C ALA A 118 22.63 5.01 8.86
N GLN A 119 22.29 5.49 10.05
CA GLN A 119 23.17 6.35 10.86
C GLN A 119 24.41 5.61 11.32
N GLU A 120 24.26 4.37 11.78
CA GLU A 120 25.38 3.51 12.19
C GLU A 120 26.34 3.25 11.01
N GLN A 121 25.81 2.93 9.83
CA GLN A 121 26.60 2.77 8.61
C GLN A 121 27.37 4.05 8.25
N ARG A 122 26.76 5.23 8.43
CA ARG A 122 27.45 6.52 8.22
C ARG A 122 28.57 6.76 9.23
N LEU A 123 28.37 6.41 10.51
CA LEU A 123 29.43 6.53 11.51
C LEU A 123 30.56 5.54 11.22
N ALA A 124 30.25 4.29 10.90
CA ALA A 124 31.23 3.28 10.54
C ALA A 124 32.07 3.71 9.33
N MET A 125 31.43 4.29 8.31
CA MET A 125 32.12 4.83 7.14
C MET A 125 33.05 5.99 7.49
N GLN A 126 32.61 6.92 8.34
CA GLN A 126 33.45 8.04 8.81
C GLN A 126 34.65 7.54 9.62
N GLN A 127 34.44 6.57 10.52
CA GLN A 127 35.52 5.96 11.28
C GLN A 127 36.53 5.25 10.36
N HIS A 128 36.05 4.52 9.35
CA HIS A 128 36.91 3.87 8.37
C HIS A 128 37.76 4.87 7.59
N LEU A 129 37.18 5.98 7.13
CA LEU A 129 37.92 7.04 6.45
C LEU A 129 38.99 7.67 7.35
N GLN A 130 38.65 7.92 8.61
CA GLN A 130 39.58 8.48 9.58
C GLN A 130 40.76 7.54 9.85
N GLN A 131 40.51 6.22 9.95
CA GLN A 131 41.58 5.22 10.07
C GLN A 131 42.50 5.22 8.85
N HIS A 132 41.96 5.34 7.63
CA HIS A 132 42.77 5.38 6.42
C HIS A 132 43.67 6.62 6.36
N LEU A 133 43.16 7.79 6.77
CA LEU A 133 43.94 9.01 6.86
C LEU A 133 45.09 8.85 7.87
N GLN A 134 44.82 8.33 9.06
CA GLN A 134 45.86 8.10 10.09
C GLN A 134 46.93 7.11 9.65
N ALA A 135 46.56 6.05 8.92
CA ALA A 135 47.51 5.10 8.35
C ALA A 135 48.43 5.71 7.27
N GLY A 136 48.04 6.83 6.65
CA GLY A 136 48.83 7.56 5.66
C GLY A 136 49.95 8.43 6.23
N TYR A 137 49.80 8.96 7.47
CA TYR A 137 50.78 9.86 8.09
C TYR A 137 52.05 9.17 8.62
N GLY A 138 52.12 7.83 8.57
CA GLY A 138 53.31 7.05 8.93
C GLY A 138 54.01 6.35 7.77
N ARG A 139 53.45 6.38 6.55
CA ARG A 139 54.15 5.81 5.38
C ARG A 139 55.10 6.85 4.81
N GLN A 140 56.37 6.66 5.16
CA GLN A 140 57.53 7.25 4.50
C GLN A 140 57.27 7.50 3.02
N VAL A 141 57.67 8.69 2.56
CA VAL A 141 57.94 8.98 1.16
C VAL A 141 58.69 7.76 0.61
N PRO A 142 58.19 7.03 -0.40
CA PRO A 142 58.98 5.99 -1.01
C PRO A 142 60.18 6.69 -1.63
N GLN A 143 61.34 6.48 -1.01
CA GLN A 143 62.62 6.70 -1.65
C GLN A 143 62.54 6.04 -3.02
N LEU A 144 62.95 6.77 -4.06
CA LEU A 144 63.06 6.29 -5.43
C LEU A 144 63.99 5.07 -5.48
N GLN A 145 63.46 3.90 -5.14
CA GLN A 145 64.11 2.62 -5.36
C GLN A 145 63.77 2.26 -6.81
N GLN A 146 64.74 2.47 -7.68
CA GLN A 146 64.73 2.06 -9.06
C GLN A 146 64.25 0.60 -9.17
N MET A 147 63.13 0.41 -9.84
CA MET A 147 62.64 -0.92 -10.23
C MET A 147 63.47 -1.39 -11.42
N PRO A 148 64.01 -2.62 -11.42
CA PRO A 148 64.55 -3.20 -12.64
C PRO A 148 63.40 -3.42 -13.62
N ALA A 149 63.54 -2.79 -14.78
CA ALA A 149 62.67 -2.93 -15.94
C ALA A 149 62.56 -4.40 -16.28
N ASN A 150 61.35 -4.98 -16.17
CA ASN A 150 61.16 -6.31 -16.67
C ASN A 150 59.67 -6.69 -16.86
N HIS A 151 59.34 -6.90 -18.14
CA HIS A 151 58.23 -7.66 -18.72
C HIS A 151 56.88 -6.94 -18.92
N LEU A 152 56.82 -6.11 -19.98
CA LEU A 152 55.58 -5.91 -20.73
C LEU A 152 55.22 -7.22 -21.45
N LYS A 153 54.16 -7.90 -21.01
CA LYS A 153 53.36 -8.75 -21.91
C LYS A 153 51.98 -8.12 -22.02
N GLY A 154 51.75 -7.48 -23.17
CA GLY A 154 50.46 -6.93 -23.56
C GLY A 154 49.40 -8.03 -23.68
N GLY A 155 48.38 -7.93 -22.84
CA GLY A 155 47.11 -8.64 -23.03
C GLY A 155 46.17 -7.74 -23.80
N VAL A 156 45.93 -8.07 -25.07
CA VAL A 156 44.97 -7.42 -25.95
C VAL A 156 43.56 -7.78 -25.46
N ILE A 157 42.81 -6.80 -24.94
CA ILE A 157 41.36 -6.96 -24.71
C ILE A 157 40.63 -6.19 -25.82
N LYS A 158 40.07 -6.95 -26.76
CA LYS A 158 39.13 -6.44 -27.76
C LYS A 158 37.84 -6.02 -27.06
N GLN A 159 37.48 -4.74 -27.20
CA GLN A 159 36.13 -4.25 -26.92
C GLN A 159 35.16 -4.82 -27.96
N GLN A 160 34.11 -5.47 -27.50
CA GLN A 160 32.96 -5.82 -28.32
C GLN A 160 31.79 -4.95 -27.85
N ARG A 161 31.52 -3.90 -28.62
CA ARG A 161 30.33 -3.05 -28.51
C ARG A 161 29.44 -3.36 -29.71
N ARG A 162 28.33 -4.03 -29.46
CA ARG A 162 26.96 -3.75 -29.91
C ARG A 162 26.14 -5.04 -29.92
#